data_AF-A0A2W6DVU4-F1
#
_entry.id   AF-A0A2W6DVU4-F1
#
_cell.length_a   1.000
_cell.length_b   1.000
_cell.length_c   1.000
_cell.angle_alpha   90.00
_cell.angle_beta   90.00
_cell.angle_gamma   90.00
#
_symmetry.space_group_name_H-M   'P 1'
#
loop_
_entity.id
_entity.type
_entity.pdbx_description
1 polymer ?
#
loop_
_entity_poly.entity_id
_entity_poly.type
_entity_poly.pdbx_seq_one_letter_code
_entity_poly.pdbx_strand_id
1 'polypeptide(L)'
;MRLSFEILYRYAHSLLVLNIKDAQADRLARQLAEVTGETITRAVTIAVRERLARVLAGAPGGRCPTSSMSAARRCATLPVLDERSDDEILGYDATGLPLQADSRR
;
A
#
# COMPACT_ATOMS: atom_id res chain seq x y z
N MET A 1 -33.99 11.28 -2.24
CA MET A 1 -34.43 9.87 -2.27
C MET A 1 -33.35 8.85 -2.71
N ARG A 2 -32.10 9.26 -3.04
CA ARG A 2 -30.98 8.33 -3.35
C ARG A 2 -30.13 7.93 -2.13
N LEU A 3 -30.03 8.80 -1.12
CA LEU A 3 -29.21 8.58 0.08
C LEU A 3 -29.79 7.51 1.02
N SER A 4 -31.12 7.39 1.09
CA SER A 4 -31.79 6.39 1.92
C SER A 4 -31.54 4.95 1.46
N PHE A 5 -31.34 4.74 0.15
CA PHE A 5 -31.08 3.41 -0.42
C PHE A 5 -29.64 2.95 -0.14
N GLU A 6 -28.65 3.84 -0.29
CA GLU A 6 -27.24 3.58 0.01
C GLU A 6 -26.97 3.29 1.50
N ILE A 7 -27.68 3.98 2.39
CA ILE A 7 -27.52 3.79 3.84
C ILE A 7 -28.17 2.46 4.27
N LEU A 8 -29.36 2.16 3.75
CA LEU A 8 -30.07 0.92 4.07
C LEU A 8 -29.35 -0.32 3.51
N TYR A 9 -28.78 -0.24 2.31
CA TYR A 9 -28.02 -1.35 1.70
C TYR A 9 -26.72 -1.65 2.45
N ARG A 10 -26.05 -0.61 2.96
CA ARG A 10 -24.84 -0.73 3.78
C ARG A 10 -25.14 -1.36 5.14
N TYR A 11 -26.31 -1.08 5.70
CA TYR A 11 -26.81 -1.71 6.93
C TYR A 11 -27.26 -3.16 6.70
N ALA A 12 -27.95 -3.45 5.58
CA ALA A 12 -28.36 -4.80 5.23
C ALA A 12 -27.16 -5.73 4.92
N HIS A 13 -26.05 -5.16 4.42
CA HIS A 13 -24.80 -5.89 4.21
C HIS A 13 -24.11 -6.31 5.53
N SER A 14 -24.35 -5.62 6.65
CA SER A 14 -23.67 -5.94 7.92
C SER A 14 -24.30 -7.12 8.67
N LEU A 15 -25.54 -7.48 8.34
CA LEU A 15 -26.30 -8.56 8.99
C LEU A 15 -26.41 -9.83 8.14
N LEU A 16 -25.89 -9.83 6.92
CA LEU A 16 -26.01 -10.96 6.00
C LEU A 16 -24.89 -11.98 6.25
N VAL A 17 -25.28 -13.15 6.75
CA VAL A 17 -24.38 -14.30 6.89
C VAL A 17 -23.90 -14.74 5.51
N LEU A 18 -22.58 -14.89 5.36
CA LEU A 18 -21.98 -15.41 4.13
C LEU A 18 -22.38 -16.89 3.97
N ASN A 19 -23.39 -17.16 3.14
CA ASN A 19 -23.82 -18.51 2.81
C ASN A 19 -23.13 -18.99 1.53
N ILE A 20 -22.08 -19.81 1.67
CA ILE A 20 -21.32 -20.37 0.56
C ILE A 20 -21.90 -21.76 0.23
N LYS A 21 -22.55 -21.88 -0.94
CA LYS A 21 -23.09 -23.16 -1.44
C LYS A 21 -22.13 -23.93 -2.34
N ASP A 22 -20.91 -23.43 -2.52
CA ASP A 22 -19.88 -24.06 -3.32
C ASP A 22 -19.06 -25.05 -2.50
N ALA A 23 -18.95 -26.29 -2.98
CA ALA A 23 -18.28 -27.37 -2.27
C ALA A 23 -16.75 -27.20 -2.21
N GLN A 24 -16.13 -26.50 -3.17
CA GLN A 24 -14.68 -26.25 -3.12
C GLN A 24 -14.36 -25.19 -2.08
N ALA A 25 -15.14 -24.12 -2.03
CA ALA A 25 -14.97 -23.05 -1.05
C ALA A 25 -15.19 -23.54 0.40
N ASP A 26 -16.17 -24.42 0.66
CA ASP A 26 -16.32 -25.05 1.99
C ASP A 26 -15.10 -25.90 2.37
N ARG A 27 -14.58 -26.72 1.44
CA ARG A 27 -13.37 -27.53 1.68
C ARG A 27 -12.15 -26.67 1.98
N LEU A 28 -11.91 -25.63 1.18
CA LEU A 28 -10.80 -24.71 1.40
C LEU A 28 -10.93 -23.97 2.73
N ALA A 29 -12.14 -23.55 3.12
CA ALA A 29 -12.39 -22.90 4.40
C ALA A 29 -12.11 -23.84 5.58
N ARG A 30 -12.48 -25.12 5.48
CA ARG A 30 -12.19 -26.14 6.50
C ARG A 30 -10.69 -26.45 6.60
N GLN A 31 -10.03 -26.67 5.46
CA GLN A 31 -8.60 -26.92 5.43
C GLN A 31 -7.81 -25.74 6.01
N LEU A 32 -8.20 -24.51 5.67
CA LEU A 32 -7.55 -23.32 6.20
C LEU A 32 -7.70 -23.25 7.73
N ALA A 33 -8.91 -23.47 8.25
CA ALA A 33 -9.17 -23.49 9.68
C ALA A 33 -8.39 -24.59 10.43
N GLU A 34 -8.30 -25.79 9.84
CA GLU A 34 -7.55 -26.91 10.40
C GLU A 34 -6.05 -26.60 10.48
N VAL A 35 -5.47 -26.07 9.41
CA VAL A 35 -4.03 -25.74 9.35
C VAL A 35 -3.67 -24.57 10.28
N THR A 36 -4.57 -23.59 10.44
CA THR A 36 -4.33 -22.42 11.32
C THR A 36 -4.75 -22.64 12.78
N GLY A 37 -5.52 -23.68 13.07
CA GLY A 37 -6.14 -23.90 14.39
C GLY A 37 -7.20 -22.87 14.74
N GLU A 38 -7.75 -22.17 13.74
CA GLU A 38 -8.78 -21.14 13.93
C GLU A 38 -10.19 -21.68 13.67
N THR A 39 -11.22 -20.91 14.03
CA THR A 39 -12.58 -21.22 13.59
C THR A 39 -12.72 -20.94 12.08
N ILE A 40 -13.60 -21.67 11.38
CA ILE A 40 -13.87 -21.45 9.95
C ILE A 40 -14.19 -19.98 9.67
N THR A 41 -15.04 -19.36 10.48
CA THR A 41 -15.40 -17.94 10.36
C THR A 41 -14.18 -17.02 10.47
N ARG A 42 -13.28 -17.28 11.43
CA ARG A 42 -12.07 -16.49 11.63
C ARG A 42 -11.12 -16.63 10.44
N ALA A 43 -10.84 -17.87 10.04
CA ALA A 43 -9.97 -18.21 8.93
C ALA A 43 -10.45 -17.54 7.62
N VAL A 44 -11.74 -17.65 7.30
CA VAL A 44 -12.34 -17.03 6.10
C VAL A 44 -12.31 -15.50 6.19
N THR A 45 -12.60 -14.93 7.37
CA THR A 45 -12.54 -13.47 7.56
C THR A 45 -11.14 -12.92 7.29
N ILE A 46 -10.10 -13.60 7.78
CA ILE A 46 -8.71 -13.21 7.54
C ILE A 46 -8.37 -13.35 6.06
N ALA A 47 -8.64 -14.51 5.45
CA ALA A 47 -8.33 -14.75 4.04
C ALA A 47 -8.98 -13.73 3.10
N VAL A 48 -10.25 -13.41 3.33
CA VAL A 48 -10.97 -12.39 2.54
C VAL A 48 -10.35 -11.00 2.74
N ARG A 49 -10.05 -10.62 3.99
CA ARG A 49 -9.41 -9.33 4.28
C ARG A 49 -8.04 -9.20 3.61
N GLU A 50 -7.21 -10.23 3.69
CA GLU A 50 -5.89 -10.24 3.07
C GLU A 50 -5.97 -10.18 1.54
N ARG A 51 -6.87 -10.95 0.94
CA ARG A 51 -7.05 -10.92 -0.51
C ARG A 51 -7.56 -9.56 -0.97
N LEU A 52 -8.53 -8.98 -0.26
CA LEU A 52 -9.04 -7.65 -0.56
C LEU A 52 -7.94 -6.60 -0.45
N ALA A 53 -7.11 -6.66 0.60
CA ALA A 53 -5.97 -5.76 0.76
C ALA A 53 -4.98 -5.86 -0.40
N ARG A 54 -4.64 -7.08 -0.85
CA ARG A 54 -3.74 -7.29 -2.01
C ARG A 54 -4.34 -6.75 -3.31
N VAL A 55 -5.63 -6.98 -3.53
CA VAL A 55 -6.32 -6.49 -4.74
C VAL A 55 -6.42 -4.97 -4.74
N LEU A 56 -6.75 -4.36 -3.60
CA LEU A 56 -6.83 -2.90 -3.47
C LEU A 56 -5.45 -2.23 -3.57
N ALA A 57 -4.40 -2.86 -3.03
CA ALA A 57 -3.03 -2.38 -3.15
C ALA A 57 -2.49 -2.45 -4.60
N GLY A 58 -2.93 -3.45 -5.37
CA GLY A 58 -2.59 -3.61 -6.79
C GLY A 58 -3.47 -2.79 -7.75
N ALA A 59 -4.57 -2.20 -7.27
CA ALA A 59 -5.42 -1.36 -8.10
C ALA A 59 -4.69 -0.05 -8.45
N PRO A 60 -4.75 0.44 -9.71
CA PRO A 60 -4.04 1.64 -10.17
C PRO A 60 -4.44 2.96 -9.47
N GLY A 61 -5.29 2.95 -8.45
CA GLY A 61 -5.61 4.08 -7.57
C GLY A 61 -5.26 3.88 -6.08
N GLY A 62 -4.65 2.75 -5.70
CA GLY A 62 -4.45 2.34 -4.30
C GLY A 62 -3.08 2.67 -3.70
N ARG A 63 -2.14 3.23 -4.47
CA ARG A 63 -0.95 3.87 -3.88
C ARG A 63 -1.41 5.18 -3.27
N CYS A 64 -1.84 5.17 -2.01
CA CYS A 64 -1.95 6.40 -1.26
C CYS A 64 -0.51 6.98 -1.14
N PRO A 65 -0.18 8.12 -1.77
CA PRO A 65 1.17 8.69 -1.74
C PRO A 65 1.47 9.38 -0.40
N THR A 66 0.58 9.24 0.59
CA THR A 66 0.62 9.98 1.85
C THR A 66 1.84 9.65 2.69
N SER A 67 2.42 8.44 2.58
CA SER A 67 3.69 8.15 3.26
C SER A 67 4.85 8.97 2.66
N SER A 68 4.92 9.11 1.32
CA SER A 68 5.94 9.89 0.63
C SER A 68 5.79 11.40 0.84
N MET A 69 4.56 11.93 0.82
CA MET A 69 4.34 13.37 1.05
C MET A 69 4.73 13.81 2.46
N SER A 70 4.53 12.95 3.47
CA SER A 70 4.94 13.25 4.85
C SER A 70 6.47 13.40 4.97
N ALA A 71 7.23 12.55 4.27
CA ALA A 71 8.68 12.60 4.26
C ALA A 71 9.17 13.84 3.49
N ALA A 72 8.62 14.09 2.29
CA ALA A 72 8.97 15.26 1.48
C ALA A 72 8.73 16.57 2.24
N ARG A 73 7.60 16.69 2.95
CA ARG A 73 7.26 17.90 3.73
C ARG A 73 8.18 18.09 4.94
N ARG A 74 8.64 17.02 5.58
CA ARG A 74 9.67 17.12 6.64
C ARG A 74 11.02 17.57 6.07
N CYS A 75 11.46 16.98 4.96
CA CYS A 75 12.73 17.36 4.32
C CYS A 75 12.71 18.83 3.87
N ALA A 76 11.58 19.32 3.34
CA ALA A 76 11.43 20.70 2.89
C ALA A 76 11.54 21.75 4.01
N THR A 77 11.42 21.37 5.28
CA THR A 77 11.59 22.29 6.42
C THR A 77 13.01 22.34 6.99
N LEU A 78 13.92 21.50 6.49
CA LEU A 78 15.30 21.46 6.97
C LEU A 78 16.12 22.63 6.39
N PRO A 79 17.07 23.19 7.15
CA PRO A 79 17.97 24.22 6.64
C PRO A 79 18.90 23.64 5.56
N VAL A 80 19.23 24.46 4.56
CA VAL A 80 20.28 24.15 3.59
C VAL A 80 21.63 24.25 4.30
N LEU A 81 22.36 23.14 4.39
CA LEU A 81 23.68 23.07 5.06
C LEU A 81 24.85 23.16 4.07
N ASP A 82 24.57 22.96 2.79
CA ASP A 82 25.55 22.95 1.72
C ASP A 82 24.94 23.69 0.53
N GLU A 83 25.56 24.80 0.14
CA GLU A 83 25.09 25.67 -0.95
C GLU A 83 25.70 25.30 -2.31
N ARG A 84 26.54 24.25 -2.35
CA ARG A 84 27.08 23.73 -3.60
C ARG A 84 25.94 23.33 -4.53
N SER A 85 26.16 23.56 -5.82
CA SER A 85 25.21 23.11 -6.84
C SER A 85 25.18 21.57 -6.91
N ASP A 86 24.11 21.03 -7.49
CA ASP A 86 23.99 19.58 -7.71
C ASP A 86 25.23 19.03 -8.44
N ASP A 87 25.75 19.76 -9.43
CA ASP A 87 26.95 19.38 -10.20
C ASP A 87 28.23 19.39 -9.33
N GLU A 88 28.38 20.37 -8.43
CA GLU A 88 29.52 20.46 -7.50
C GLU A 88 29.45 19.43 -6.36
N ILE A 89 28.25 19.02 -5.96
CA ILE A 89 28.03 17.96 -4.97
C ILE A 89 28.34 16.60 -5.60
N LEU A 90 27.87 16.37 -6.82
CA LEU A 90 28.09 15.13 -7.57
C LEU A 90 29.53 15.02 -8.05
N GLY A 91 30.20 16.15 -8.33
CA GLY A 91 31.56 16.18 -8.88
C GLY A 91 31.62 15.77 -10.35
N TYR A 92 30.48 15.76 -11.04
CA TYR A 92 30.36 15.40 -12.45
C TYR A 92 29.75 16.58 -13.22
N ASP A 93 30.24 16.80 -14.44
CA ASP A 93 29.58 17.72 -15.37
C ASP A 93 28.30 17.11 -15.96
N ALA A 94 27.57 17.89 -16.75
CA ALA A 94 26.34 17.46 -17.43
C ALA A 94 26.54 16.29 -18.41
N THR A 95 27.78 15.92 -18.73
CA THR A 95 28.12 14.76 -19.57
C THR A 95 28.55 13.53 -18.75
N GLY A 96 28.59 13.64 -17.42
CA GLY A 96 28.98 12.58 -16.51
C GLY A 96 30.49 12.38 -16.41
N LEU A 97 31.29 13.37 -16.83
CA LEU A 97 32.73 13.35 -16.64
C LEU A 97 33.08 13.98 -15.29
N PRO A 98 34.06 13.42 -14.55
CA PRO A 98 34.50 14.04 -13.32
C PRO A 98 35.01 15.45 -13.63
N LEU A 99 34.55 16.44 -12.87
CA LEU A 99 35.11 17.79 -12.90
C LEU A 99 36.60 17.63 -12.64
N GLN A 100 37.43 17.86 -13.67
CA GLN A 100 38.85 17.55 -13.62
C GLN A 100 39.47 18.27 -12.41
N ALA A 101 39.87 17.49 -11.40
CA ALA A 101 40.66 18.00 -10.30
C ALA A 101 41.92 18.63 -10.91
N ASP A 102 42.15 19.91 -10.62
CA ASP A 102 43.35 20.61 -11.04
C ASP A 102 44.57 19.78 -10.66
N SER A 103 45.24 19.28 -11.70
CA SER A 103 46.51 18.55 -11.59
C SER A 103 47.64 19.57 -11.47
N ARG A 104 47.55 20.40 -10.42
CA ARG A 104 48.63 21.30 -10.00
C ARG A 104 48.82 21.22 -8.49
N ARG A 105 49.84 20.44 -8.15
CA ARG A 105 50.74 20.75 -7.04
C ARG A 105 51.40 22.12 -7.26
#